data_AF-A0A919I6N7-F1
#
_entry.id   AF-A0A919I6N7-F1
#
_cell.length_a   1.000
_cell.length_b   1.000
_cell.length_c   1.000
_cell.angle_alpha   90.00
_cell.angle_beta   90.00
_cell.angle_gamma   90.00
#
_symmetry.space_group_name_H-M   'P 1'
#
loop_
_entity.id
_entity.type
_entity.pdbx_description
1 polymer ?
#
loop_
_entity_poly.entity_id
_entity_poly.type
_entity_poly.pdbx_seq_one_letter_code
_entity_poly.pdbx_strand_id
1 'polypeptide(L)'
;MKRTVDILFSLVALLVFGIPMLIIASALKLIEKHSVLFRQIRIGKNKQAFEILKFQTMVDEIPTKTGCLLRKTGLDELPQFINVLRGEMSIVGPRALTKFDIERLRWDGPHHELRWSVKPGITGFAQIYGGQHRKTSWFWDKYYICRNGTLIDVALIGISFLMNLFGKQKVRKIIFQKNLK
;
A
#
# COMPACT_ATOMS: atom_id res chain seq x y z
N MET A 1 2.02 -20.25 -5.77
CA MET A 1 3.20 -19.70 -5.08
C MET A 1 3.00 -18.29 -4.52
N LYS A 2 2.63 -17.28 -5.31
CA LYS A 2 2.46 -15.89 -4.84
C LYS A 2 1.61 -15.74 -3.58
N ARG A 3 0.43 -16.39 -3.53
CA ARG A 3 -0.45 -16.34 -2.36
C ARG A 3 0.21 -16.84 -1.07
N THR A 4 0.98 -17.92 -1.15
CA THR A 4 1.70 -18.49 0.00
C THR A 4 2.74 -17.50 0.51
N VAL A 5 3.47 -16.85 -0.39
CA VAL A 5 4.45 -15.80 -0.05
C VAL A 5 3.74 -14.62 0.62
N ASP A 6 2.63 -14.14 0.06
CA ASP A 6 1.85 -13.04 0.66
C ASP A 6 1.39 -13.37 2.09
N ILE A 7 0.91 -14.59 2.32
CA ILE A 7 0.48 -15.04 3.66
C ILE A 7 1.67 -15.10 4.61
N LEU A 8 2.76 -15.77 4.23
CA LEU A 8 3.94 -15.94 5.08
C LEU A 8 4.54 -14.60 5.49
N PHE A 9 4.77 -13.70 4.53
CA PHE A 9 5.27 -12.37 4.83
C PHE A 9 4.31 -11.55 5.69
N SER A 10 2.99 -11.66 5.47
CA SER A 10 2.01 -10.94 6.29
C SER A 10 1.99 -11.46 7.73
N LEU A 11 2.12 -12.77 7.95
CA LEU A 11 2.23 -13.36 9.29
C LEU A 11 3.50 -12.90 9.99
N VAL A 12 4.64 -12.93 9.30
CA VAL A 12 5.92 -12.43 9.84
C VAL A 12 5.81 -10.93 10.18
N ALA A 13 5.23 -10.13 9.29
CA ALA A 13 5.05 -8.70 9.52
C ALA A 13 4.15 -8.44 10.74
N LEU A 14 3.02 -9.15 10.87
CA LEU A 14 2.13 -9.00 12.03
C LEU A 14 2.78 -9.47 13.33
N LEU A 15 3.64 -10.49 13.28
CA LEU A 15 4.40 -10.94 14.45
C LEU A 15 5.43 -9.89 14.88
N VAL A 16 6.24 -9.40 13.94
CA VAL A 16 7.32 -8.42 14.21
C VAL A 16 6.74 -7.06 14.60
N PHE A 17 5.70 -6.60 13.91
CA PHE A 17 5.08 -5.30 14.15
C PHE A 17 3.91 -5.35 15.14
N GLY A 18 3.57 -6.51 15.70
CA GLY A 18 2.45 -6.66 16.64
C GLY A 18 2.57 -5.76 17.87
N ILE A 19 3.74 -5.75 18.52
CA ILE A 19 4.01 -4.88 19.69
C ILE A 19 3.95 -3.39 19.28
N PRO A 20 4.66 -2.93 18.22
CA PRO A 20 4.49 -1.57 17.71
C PRO A 20 3.03 -1.19 17.41
N MET A 21 2.25 -2.09 16.80
CA MET A 21 0.84 -1.86 16.50
C MET A 21 -0.01 -1.67 17.76
N LEU A 22 0.26 -2.43 18.83
CA LEU A 22 -0.42 -2.26 20.11
C LEU A 22 -0.08 -0.91 20.76
N ILE A 23 1.18 -0.49 20.70
CA ILE A 23 1.62 0.83 21.19
C ILE A 23 0.91 1.94 20.41
N ILE A 24 0.89 1.84 19.07
CA ILE A 24 0.19 2.80 18.20
C ILE A 24 -1.31 2.83 18.53
N ALA A 25 -1.96 1.66 18.64
CA ALA A 25 -3.38 1.56 18.97
C ALA A 25 -3.68 2.22 20.33
N SER A 26 -2.83 1.98 21.33
CA SER A 26 -2.95 2.57 22.66
C SER A 26 -2.77 4.08 22.62
N ALA A 27 -1.79 4.59 21.88
CA ALA A 27 -1.56 6.03 21.70
C ALA A 27 -2.77 6.71 21.05
N LEU A 28 -3.32 6.16 19.96
CA LEU A 28 -4.50 6.72 19.30
C LEU A 28 -5.73 6.73 20.23
N LYS A 29 -5.90 5.68 21.05
CA LYS A 29 -7.06 5.55 21.94
C LYS A 29 -6.95 6.40 23.20
N LEU A 30 -5.78 6.45 23.83
CA LEU A 30 -5.57 7.07 25.15
C LEU A 30 -5.13 8.53 25.04
N ILE A 31 -4.31 8.86 24.04
CA ILE A 31 -3.76 10.21 23.85
C ILE A 31 -4.68 11.02 22.94
N GLU A 32 -4.94 10.52 21.72
CA GLU A 32 -5.70 11.24 20.69
C GLU A 32 -7.23 11.05 20.84
N LYS A 33 -7.66 10.11 21.71
CA LYS A 33 -9.07 9.88 22.13
C LYS A 33 -10.06 9.63 20.98
N HIS A 34 -9.62 9.02 19.88
CA HIS A 34 -10.48 8.67 18.75
C HIS A 34 -10.44 7.17 18.41
N SER A 35 -11.17 6.74 17.36
CA SER A 35 -11.14 5.36 16.88
C SER A 35 -9.71 4.94 16.50
N VAL A 36 -9.33 3.68 16.72
CA VAL A 36 -8.00 3.17 16.35
C VAL A 36 -7.90 2.89 14.85
N LEU A 37 -8.96 2.32 14.27
CA LEU A 37 -8.97 1.88 12.88
C LEU A 37 -9.85 2.80 12.02
N PHE A 38 -9.30 3.15 10.88
CA PHE A 38 -10.00 3.71 9.74
C PHE A 38 -10.38 2.60 8.76
N ARG A 39 -11.59 2.67 8.23
CA ARG A 39 -12.17 1.71 7.28
C ARG A 39 -12.67 2.45 6.07
N GLN A 40 -12.33 1.98 4.87
CA GLN A 40 -12.79 2.60 3.63
C GLN A 40 -13.02 1.56 2.54
N ILE A 41 -14.11 1.70 1.79
CA ILE A 41 -14.37 0.84 0.64
C ILE A 41 -13.39 1.16 -0.50
N ARG A 42 -12.75 0.11 -1.00
CA ARG A 42 -11.84 0.13 -2.14
C ARG A 42 -12.26 -0.92 -3.17
N ILE A 43 -11.81 -0.74 -4.40
CA ILE A 43 -12.05 -1.67 -5.50
C ILE A 43 -10.82 -2.54 -5.70
N GLY A 44 -11.03 -3.85 -5.65
CA GLY A 44 -10.00 -4.88 -5.76
C GLY A 44 -10.08 -5.69 -7.04
N LYS A 45 -9.62 -6.95 -6.96
CA LYS A 45 -9.64 -7.89 -8.10
C LYS A 45 -11.08 -8.10 -8.59
N ASN A 46 -11.25 -8.23 -9.91
CA ASN A 46 -12.53 -8.40 -10.58
C ASN A 46 -13.55 -7.28 -10.23
N LYS A 47 -13.04 -6.08 -9.94
CA LYS A 47 -13.83 -4.92 -9.50
C LYS A 47 -14.66 -5.16 -8.23
N GLN A 48 -14.31 -6.16 -7.43
CA GLN A 48 -15.00 -6.44 -6.17
C GLN A 48 -14.63 -5.39 -5.11
N ALA A 49 -15.66 -4.89 -4.43
CA ALA A 49 -15.48 -3.96 -3.32
C ALA A 49 -15.00 -4.71 -2.07
N PHE A 50 -14.07 -4.12 -1.33
CA PHE A 50 -13.63 -4.62 -0.03
C PHE A 50 -13.30 -3.45 0.89
N GLU A 51 -13.24 -3.71 2.20
CA GLU A 51 -12.93 -2.69 3.19
C GLU A 51 -11.42 -2.70 3.51
N ILE A 52 -10.72 -1.62 3.17
CA ILE A 52 -9.31 -1.47 3.54
C ILE A 52 -9.18 -1.03 5.00
N LEU A 53 -8.25 -1.64 5.73
CA LEU A 53 -7.94 -1.31 7.12
C LEU A 53 -6.68 -0.44 7.20
N LYS A 54 -6.77 0.66 7.95
CA LYS A 54 -5.62 1.51 8.31
C LYS A 54 -5.75 1.99 9.75
N PHE A 55 -4.67 2.49 10.33
CA PHE A 55 -4.81 3.29 11.54
C PHE A 55 -5.52 4.61 11.24
N GLN A 56 -6.39 5.04 12.15
CA GLN A 56 -7.02 6.35 12.08
C GLN A 56 -5.95 7.42 12.33
N THR A 57 -5.72 8.25 11.31
CA THR A 57 -4.69 9.31 11.38
C THR A 57 -5.26 10.71 11.23
N MET A 58 -6.57 10.83 11.02
CA MET A 58 -7.27 12.10 10.82
C MET A 58 -8.54 12.15 11.66
N VAL A 59 -8.87 13.33 12.17
CA VAL A 59 -10.15 13.64 12.83
C VAL A 59 -10.66 14.92 12.16
N ASP A 60 -11.91 14.91 11.70
CA ASP A 60 -12.50 16.04 10.96
C ASP A 60 -11.63 16.51 9.80
N GLU A 61 -11.10 15.54 9.02
CA GLU A 61 -10.19 15.74 7.89
C GLU A 61 -8.80 16.31 8.23
N ILE A 62 -8.53 16.61 9.50
CA ILE A 62 -7.26 17.16 9.97
C ILE A 62 -6.37 16.03 10.52
N PRO A 63 -5.12 15.88 10.04
CA PRO A 63 -4.18 14.92 10.59
C PRO A 63 -3.80 15.22 12.04
N THR A 64 -3.82 14.21 12.91
CA THR A 64 -3.32 14.35 14.29
C THR A 64 -1.79 14.37 14.34
N LYS A 65 -1.20 14.73 15.49
CA LYS A 65 0.28 14.71 15.64
C LYS A 65 0.82 13.30 15.43
N THR A 66 0.19 12.31 16.06
CA THR A 66 0.50 10.89 15.85
C THR A 66 0.22 10.49 14.40
N GLY A 67 -0.90 10.94 13.83
CA GLY A 67 -1.27 10.66 12.44
C GLY A 67 -0.24 11.14 11.42
N CYS A 68 0.34 12.33 11.61
CA CYS A 68 1.42 12.85 10.78
C CYS A 68 2.65 11.95 10.80
N LEU A 69 3.05 11.47 11.99
CA LEU A 69 4.19 10.55 12.14
C LEU A 69 3.92 9.21 11.46
N LEU A 70 2.73 8.63 11.68
CA LEU A 70 2.34 7.35 11.07
C LEU A 70 2.34 7.43 9.55
N ARG A 71 1.79 8.50 8.97
CA ARG A 71 1.77 8.72 7.51
C ARG A 71 3.15 8.96 6.92
N LYS A 72 4.05 9.62 7.67
CA LYS A 72 5.43 9.87 7.23
C LYS A 72 6.25 8.58 7.18
N THR A 73 6.00 7.67 8.13
CA THR A 73 6.71 6.39 8.29
C THR A 73 6.03 5.23 7.54
N GLY A 74 4.79 5.40 7.09
CA GLY A 74 3.97 4.36 6.47
C GLY A 74 3.40 3.34 7.46
N LEU A 75 3.54 3.60 8.78
CA LEU A 75 3.04 2.71 9.82
C LEU A 75 1.50 2.70 9.89
N ASP A 76 0.84 3.72 9.33
CA ASP A 76 -0.63 3.76 9.23
C ASP A 76 -1.20 2.62 8.37
N GLU A 77 -0.39 2.03 7.49
CA GLU A 77 -0.79 0.97 6.57
C GLU A 77 -0.60 -0.45 7.14
N LEU A 78 -0.01 -0.63 8.33
CA LEU A 78 0.21 -1.95 8.93
C LEU A 78 -1.06 -2.81 9.05
N PRO A 79 -2.25 -2.26 9.41
CA PRO A 79 -3.47 -3.06 9.45
C PRO A 79 -3.86 -3.72 8.11
N GLN A 80 -3.33 -3.24 6.96
CA GLN A 80 -3.58 -3.84 5.65
C GLN A 80 -3.01 -5.25 5.51
N PHE A 81 -2.05 -5.67 6.34
CA PHE A 81 -1.61 -7.07 6.37
C PHE A 81 -2.76 -8.02 6.74
N ILE A 82 -3.74 -7.56 7.50
CA ILE A 82 -4.97 -8.32 7.77
C ILE A 82 -5.80 -8.48 6.48
N ASN A 83 -5.91 -7.43 5.65
CA ASN A 83 -6.56 -7.53 4.34
C ASN A 83 -5.85 -8.51 3.40
N VAL A 84 -4.52 -8.58 3.49
CA VAL A 84 -3.74 -9.60 2.79
C VAL A 84 -4.11 -10.99 3.32
N LEU A 85 -4.14 -11.22 4.62
CA LEU A 85 -4.55 -12.52 5.18
C LEU A 85 -5.98 -12.91 4.77
N ARG A 86 -6.93 -11.98 4.74
CA ARG A 86 -8.31 -12.18 4.26
C ARG A 86 -8.39 -12.48 2.76
N GLY A 87 -7.33 -12.20 2.01
CA GLY A 87 -7.26 -12.46 0.57
C GLY A 87 -7.87 -11.36 -0.29
N GLU A 88 -8.18 -10.21 0.27
CA GLU A 88 -8.67 -9.03 -0.46
C GLU A 88 -7.51 -8.31 -1.17
N MET A 89 -6.33 -8.32 -0.54
CA MET A 89 -5.11 -7.70 -1.03
C MET A 89 -3.97 -8.71 -1.22
N SER A 90 -2.94 -8.25 -1.93
CA SER A 90 -1.60 -8.84 -2.06
C SER A 90 -0.60 -7.90 -1.36
N ILE A 91 0.61 -8.37 -1.03
CA ILE A 91 1.64 -7.44 -0.52
C ILE A 91 2.09 -6.51 -1.63
N VAL A 92 2.33 -7.09 -2.81
CA VAL A 92 2.77 -6.37 -4.02
C VAL A 92 1.69 -6.40 -5.08
N GLY A 93 1.37 -5.24 -5.64
CA GLY A 93 0.35 -5.06 -6.67
C GLY A 93 -0.06 -3.60 -6.88
N PRO A 94 -0.95 -3.34 -7.85
CA PRO A 94 -1.52 -2.02 -8.09
C PRO A 94 -2.19 -1.46 -6.84
N ARG A 95 -2.13 -0.15 -6.59
CA ARG A 95 -2.76 0.45 -5.39
C ARG A 95 -4.28 0.21 -5.33
N ALA A 96 -4.85 -0.06 -4.15
CA ALA A 96 -6.31 -0.11 -4.00
C ALA A 96 -6.93 1.29 -4.18
N LEU A 97 -7.88 1.46 -5.11
CA LEU A 97 -8.50 2.75 -5.42
C LEU A 97 -9.93 2.84 -4.87
N THR A 98 -10.39 4.04 -4.51
CA THR A 98 -11.81 4.28 -4.25
C THR A 98 -12.58 4.40 -5.56
N LYS A 99 -13.92 4.35 -5.52
CA LYS A 99 -14.76 4.69 -6.69
C LYS A 99 -14.47 6.11 -7.19
N PHE A 100 -14.39 7.07 -6.28
CA PHE A 100 -14.01 8.45 -6.58
C PHE A 100 -12.65 8.56 -7.28
N ASP A 101 -11.64 7.80 -6.83
CA ASP A 101 -10.32 7.78 -7.47
C ASP A 101 -10.40 7.27 -8.91
N ILE A 102 -11.20 6.22 -9.16
CA ILE A 102 -11.38 5.63 -10.49
C ILE A 102 -12.01 6.64 -11.45
N GLU A 103 -13.08 7.31 -11.02
CA GLU A 103 -13.77 8.34 -11.80
C GLU A 103 -12.85 9.53 -12.08
N ARG A 104 -12.18 10.06 -11.05
CA ARG A 104 -11.22 11.17 -11.16
C ARG A 104 -10.07 10.86 -12.11
N LEU A 105 -9.58 9.62 -12.10
CA LEU A 105 -8.49 9.19 -12.98
C LEU A 105 -8.96 8.80 -14.39
N ARG A 106 -10.26 8.55 -14.58
CA ARG A 106 -10.89 7.97 -15.78
C ARG A 106 -10.38 6.55 -16.07
N TRP A 107 -10.36 5.71 -15.03
CA TRP A 107 -9.83 4.34 -15.05
C TRP A 107 -10.92 3.26 -15.07
N ASP A 108 -12.14 3.64 -15.38
CA ASP A 108 -13.34 2.84 -15.54
C ASP A 108 -13.47 2.21 -16.94
N GLY A 109 -12.79 2.77 -17.94
CA GLY A 109 -12.86 2.30 -19.33
C GLY A 109 -12.01 1.05 -19.67
N PRO A 110 -12.21 0.45 -20.86
CA PRO A 110 -11.59 -0.82 -21.28
C PRO A 110 -10.05 -0.82 -21.24
N HIS A 111 -9.44 0.34 -21.47
CA HIS A 111 -7.99 0.51 -21.44
C HIS A 111 -7.35 0.10 -20.09
N HIS A 112 -8.08 0.26 -18.98
CA HIS A 112 -7.58 -0.04 -17.64
C HIS A 112 -8.15 -1.35 -17.09
N GLU A 113 -8.90 -2.12 -17.88
CA GLU A 113 -9.58 -3.34 -17.42
C GLU A 113 -8.59 -4.36 -16.86
N LEU A 114 -7.44 -4.49 -17.51
CA LEU A 114 -6.35 -5.38 -17.10
C LEU A 114 -5.91 -5.13 -15.65
N ARG A 115 -6.05 -3.90 -15.14
CA ARG A 115 -5.73 -3.53 -13.75
C ARG A 115 -6.45 -4.40 -12.74
N TRP A 116 -7.71 -4.70 -13.02
CA TRP A 116 -8.61 -5.40 -12.11
C TRP A 116 -8.43 -6.93 -12.18
N SER A 117 -7.56 -7.45 -13.05
CA SER A 117 -7.26 -8.89 -13.15
C SER A 117 -6.43 -9.42 -11.97
N VAL A 118 -5.74 -8.54 -11.25
CA VAL A 118 -4.87 -8.87 -10.11
C VAL A 118 -5.38 -8.25 -8.81
N LYS A 119 -4.96 -8.80 -7.67
CA LYS A 119 -5.26 -8.20 -6.36
C LYS A 119 -4.48 -6.89 -6.20
N PRO A 120 -5.09 -5.87 -5.59
CA PRO A 120 -4.34 -4.68 -5.25
C PRO A 120 -3.25 -4.98 -4.21
N GLY A 121 -2.19 -4.18 -4.23
CA GLY A 121 -1.04 -4.29 -3.36
C GLY A 121 -1.02 -3.24 -2.25
N ILE A 122 -0.39 -3.58 -1.12
CA ILE A 122 0.09 -2.59 -0.15
C ILE A 122 1.14 -1.71 -0.84
N THR A 123 2.14 -2.34 -1.45
CA THR A 123 3.17 -1.68 -2.26
C THR A 123 3.13 -2.14 -3.72
N GLY A 124 3.88 -1.48 -4.59
CA GLY A 124 3.90 -1.78 -6.03
C GLY A 124 4.79 -0.84 -6.84
N PHE A 125 5.00 -1.16 -8.11
CA PHE A 125 5.84 -0.34 -8.99
C PHE A 125 5.33 1.10 -9.09
N ALA A 126 4.03 1.34 -9.19
CA ALA A 126 3.50 2.70 -9.26
C ALA A 126 3.76 3.48 -7.96
N GLN A 127 3.64 2.84 -6.79
CA GLN A 127 3.96 3.46 -5.50
C GLN A 127 5.46 3.85 -5.42
N ILE A 128 6.35 3.01 -5.96
CA ILE A 128 7.81 3.20 -5.89
C ILE A 128 8.30 4.16 -6.99
N TYR A 129 7.88 3.96 -8.24
CA TYR A 129 8.41 4.61 -9.46
C TYR A 129 7.42 5.57 -10.15
N GLY A 130 6.12 5.47 -9.91
CA GLY A 130 5.07 6.05 -10.78
C GLY A 130 4.87 7.56 -10.77
N GLY A 131 5.66 8.34 -10.02
CA GLY A 131 5.52 9.79 -9.98
C GLY A 131 4.12 10.26 -9.52
N GLN A 132 3.75 11.50 -9.85
CA GLN A 132 2.43 12.07 -9.53
C GLN A 132 1.41 11.90 -10.68
N HIS A 133 1.85 11.47 -11.86
CA HIS A 133 1.03 11.51 -13.06
C HIS A 133 0.27 10.19 -13.30
N ARG A 134 -1.00 10.27 -13.73
CA ARG A 134 -1.84 9.07 -13.94
C ARG A 134 -1.27 8.13 -15.01
N LYS A 135 -0.72 8.68 -16.11
CA LYS A 135 -0.18 7.86 -17.22
C LYS A 135 1.04 7.05 -16.77
N THR A 136 1.91 7.63 -15.95
CA THR A 136 3.09 6.93 -15.44
C THR A 136 2.70 5.88 -14.41
N SER A 137 1.73 6.18 -13.55
CA SER A 137 1.18 5.18 -12.61
C SER A 137 0.57 3.98 -13.36
N TRP A 138 -0.21 4.24 -14.41
CA TRP A 138 -0.75 3.18 -15.26
C TRP A 138 0.34 2.34 -15.93
N PHE A 139 1.36 2.98 -16.50
CA PHE A 139 2.49 2.27 -17.12
C PHE A 139 3.11 1.25 -16.16
N TRP A 140 3.37 1.66 -14.91
CA TRP A 140 3.95 0.78 -13.89
C TRP A 140 2.98 -0.29 -13.39
N ASP A 141 1.70 0.03 -13.24
CA ASP A 141 0.67 -0.97 -12.91
C ASP A 141 0.60 -2.05 -14.01
N LYS A 142 0.54 -1.65 -15.29
CA LYS A 142 0.55 -2.57 -16.44
C LYS A 142 1.84 -3.38 -16.51
N TYR A 143 3.00 -2.76 -16.30
CA TYR A 143 4.29 -3.43 -16.29
C TYR A 143 4.33 -4.54 -15.22
N TYR A 144 3.86 -4.24 -14.00
CA TYR A 144 3.74 -5.25 -12.95
C TYR A 144 2.87 -6.42 -13.37
N ILE A 145 1.66 -6.13 -13.89
CA ILE A 145 0.69 -7.17 -14.24
C ILE A 145 1.27 -8.13 -15.28
N CYS A 146 1.99 -7.61 -16.27
CA CYS A 146 2.57 -8.42 -17.35
C CYS A 146 3.87 -9.16 -16.95
N ARG A 147 4.59 -8.72 -15.92
CA ARG A 147 5.93 -9.23 -15.57
C ARG A 147 6.05 -9.72 -14.13
N ASN A 148 4.97 -9.81 -13.37
CA ASN A 148 5.05 -10.20 -11.96
C ASN A 148 5.71 -11.57 -11.77
N GLY A 149 6.40 -11.72 -10.64
CA GLY A 149 7.11 -12.93 -10.25
C GLY A 149 7.65 -12.78 -8.83
N THR A 150 7.94 -13.89 -8.16
CA THR A 150 8.34 -13.88 -6.74
C THR A 150 9.58 -13.03 -6.47
N LEU A 151 10.58 -13.08 -7.37
CA LEU A 151 11.80 -12.26 -7.27
C LEU A 151 11.49 -10.76 -7.32
N ILE A 152 10.61 -10.35 -8.24
CA ILE A 152 10.17 -8.96 -8.36
C ILE A 152 9.40 -8.54 -7.11
N ASP A 153 8.53 -9.40 -6.58
CA ASP A 153 7.79 -9.12 -5.36
C ASP A 153 8.73 -8.89 -4.17
N VAL A 154 9.69 -9.80 -3.96
CA VAL A 154 10.69 -9.67 -2.88
C VAL A 154 11.52 -8.39 -3.03
N ALA A 155 11.96 -8.08 -4.25
CA ALA A 155 12.70 -6.84 -4.52
C ALA A 155 11.87 -5.58 -4.20
N LEU A 156 10.60 -5.54 -4.61
CA LEU A 156 9.71 -4.41 -4.35
C LEU A 156 9.39 -4.27 -2.86
N ILE A 157 9.21 -5.38 -2.13
CA ILE A 157 9.05 -5.37 -0.67
C ILE A 157 10.29 -4.76 0.00
N GLY A 158 11.49 -5.21 -0.38
CA GLY A 158 12.75 -4.69 0.16
C GLY A 158 12.92 -3.20 -0.11
N ILE A 159 12.66 -2.75 -1.34
CA ILE A 159 12.72 -1.32 -1.70
C ILE A 159 11.69 -0.52 -0.89
N SER A 160 10.46 -1.02 -0.76
CA SER A 160 9.41 -0.36 0.01
C SER A 160 9.79 -0.23 1.48
N PHE A 161 10.39 -1.27 2.07
CA PHE A 161 10.89 -1.24 3.44
C PHE A 161 12.00 -0.19 3.62
N LEU A 162 12.98 -0.14 2.70
CA LEU A 162 14.02 0.88 2.71
C LEU A 162 13.44 2.30 2.56
N MET A 163 12.40 2.48 1.76
CA MET A 163 11.72 3.78 1.61
C MET A 163 11.07 4.25 2.91
N ASN A 164 10.51 3.33 3.69
CA ASN A 164 9.91 3.65 4.99
C ASN A 164 10.99 3.99 6.04
N LEU A 165 12.15 3.35 5.99
CA LEU A 165 13.27 3.61 6.91
C LEU A 165 14.05 4.89 6.58
N PHE A 166 14.46 5.05 5.32
CA PHE A 166 15.42 6.08 4.90
C PHE A 166 14.78 7.25 4.15
N GLY A 167 13.47 7.19 3.92
CA GLY A 167 12.71 8.18 3.18
C GLY A 167 12.73 7.95 1.68
N LYS A 168 11.55 8.10 1.07
CA LYS A 168 11.28 7.87 -0.35
C LYS A 168 12.24 8.60 -1.30
N GLN A 169 12.58 9.86 -1.01
CA GLN A 169 13.45 10.66 -1.88
C GLN A 169 14.89 10.16 -1.88
N LYS A 170 15.42 9.77 -0.71
CA LYS A 170 16.79 9.27 -0.57
C LYS A 170 16.96 7.95 -1.32
N VAL A 171 16.01 7.03 -1.14
CA VAL A 171 16.01 5.72 -1.83
C VAL A 171 15.82 5.88 -3.33
N ARG A 172 14.92 6.76 -3.79
CA ARG A 172 14.76 7.06 -5.21
C ARG A 172 16.05 7.58 -5.83
N LYS A 173 16.76 8.51 -5.18
CA LYS A 173 18.05 9.00 -5.67
C LYS A 173 19.04 7.85 -5.86
N ILE A 174 19.15 6.93 -4.89
CA ILE A 174 20.05 5.77 -4.97
C ILE A 174 19.68 4.85 -6.15
N ILE A 175 18.38 4.56 -6.33
CA ILE A 175 17.91 3.67 -7.40
C ILE A 175 18.09 4.30 -8.78
N PHE A 176 17.71 5.58 -8.95
CA PHE A 176 17.71 6.24 -10.25
C PHE A 176 19.08 6.82 -10.66
N GLN A 177 19.97 7.19 -9.72
CA GLN A 177 21.33 7.60 -10.07
C GLN A 177 22.19 6.45 -10.62
N LYS A 178 21.89 5.20 -10.25
CA LYS A 178 22.59 4.03 -10.80
C LYS A 178 22.28 3.74 -12.28
N ASN A 179 21.20 4.30 -12.83
CA ASN A 179 20.81 4.11 -14.24
C ASN A 179 21.28 5.25 -15.16
N LEU A 180 22.11 6.18 -14.64
CA LEU A 180 22.68 7.31 -15.38
C LEU A 180 24.22 7.25 -15.44
N LYS A 181 24.82 6.09 -15.16
CA LYS A 181 26.24 5.81 -15.38
C LYS A 181 26.39 4.56 -16.24
#